data_AF-A0A372EFA6-F1
#
_entry.id   AF-A0A372EFA6-F1
#
_cell.length_a   1.000
_cell.length_b   1.000
_cell.length_c   1.000
_cell.angle_alpha   90.00
_cell.angle_beta   90.00
_cell.angle_gamma   90.00
#
_symmetry.space_group_name_H-M   'P 1'
#
loop_
_entity.id
_entity.type
_entity.pdbx_description
1 polymer ?
#
loop_
_entity_poly.entity_id
_entity_poly.type
_entity_poly.pdbx_seq_one_letter_code
_entity_poly.pdbx_strand_id
1 'polypeptide(L)'
;MHPCEATTQLLEGFNAPLGTLSSRIKAAYSLGLTTKEQFSDLERLRKIRNEFAHEWRPLSLSQPKLAALVAAMNYSGIDNHFPKTPAEKVRSSITCLLLELRSAAEQIPKRGGQVRVSGNHLIAGFSGANFQEQVENARKELARIEEQLACTADEEQVFYRGLLKRFPGRVALIHPKTAEERASLVAIQEEVRNASRQSPV
;
A
#
# COMPACT_ATOMS: atom_id res chain seq x y z
N MET A 1 16.58 11.65 -15.46
CA MET A 1 16.17 12.43 -16.64
C MET A 1 17.15 13.59 -16.76
N HIS A 2 17.68 13.86 -17.95
CA HIS A 2 18.52 15.04 -18.14
C HIS A 2 17.62 16.28 -18.19
N PRO A 3 17.81 17.28 -17.30
CA PRO A 3 17.04 18.51 -17.37
C PRO A 3 17.48 19.29 -18.62
N CYS A 4 16.60 19.39 -19.60
CA CYS A 4 16.80 20.12 -20.84
C CYS A 4 15.47 20.69 -21.33
N GLU A 5 15.51 21.57 -22.32
CA GLU A 5 14.30 22.21 -22.86
C GLU A 5 13.26 21.19 -23.34
N ALA A 6 13.70 20.10 -23.98
CA ALA A 6 12.81 19.02 -24.42
C ALA A 6 12.08 18.34 -23.23
N THR A 7 12.75 18.18 -22.09
CA THR A 7 12.14 17.67 -20.85
C THR A 7 11.06 18.63 -20.35
N THR A 8 11.32 19.93 -20.37
CA THR A 8 10.34 20.96 -19.99
C THR A 8 9.14 20.95 -20.91
N GLN A 9 9.32 20.97 -22.23
CA GLN A 9 8.24 20.93 -23.22
C GLN A 9 7.37 19.65 -23.11
N LEU A 10 7.94 18.54 -22.63
CA LEU A 10 7.20 17.30 -22.40
C LEU A 10 6.27 17.39 -21.17
N LEU A 11 6.73 18.05 -20.10
CA LEU A 11 6.13 18.01 -18.77
C LEU A 11 5.31 19.25 -18.41
N GLU A 12 5.66 20.41 -18.96
CA GLU A 12 5.20 21.73 -18.54
C GLU A 12 4.66 22.55 -19.72
N GLY A 13 3.60 23.32 -19.45
CA GLY A 13 2.91 24.13 -20.45
C GLY A 13 1.52 23.59 -20.81
N PHE A 14 0.71 24.46 -21.42
CA PHE A 14 -0.70 24.18 -21.71
C PHE A 14 -0.89 22.96 -22.66
N ASN A 15 0.02 22.80 -23.62
CA ASN A 15 0.00 21.72 -24.62
C ASN A 15 1.00 20.60 -24.32
N ALA A 16 1.55 20.54 -23.11
CA ALA A 16 2.54 19.53 -22.77
C ALA A 16 1.93 18.12 -22.83
N PRO A 17 2.54 17.16 -23.56
CA PRO A 17 2.01 15.80 -23.68
C PRO A 17 1.80 15.09 -22.35
N LEU A 18 2.65 15.36 -21.36
CA LEU A 18 2.52 14.86 -19.98
C LEU A 18 2.14 15.98 -18.99
N GLY A 19 1.45 17.03 -19.46
CA GLY A 19 1.04 18.16 -18.63
C GLY A 19 -0.08 17.86 -17.63
N THR A 20 -0.94 16.88 -17.92
CA THR A 20 -2.08 16.54 -17.05
C THR A 20 -1.72 15.43 -16.05
N LEU A 21 -2.42 15.40 -14.91
CA LEU A 21 -2.28 14.29 -13.95
C LEU A 21 -2.65 12.94 -14.60
N SER A 22 -3.69 12.91 -15.44
CA SER A 22 -4.12 11.70 -16.17
C SER A 22 -3.02 11.17 -17.09
N SER A 23 -2.42 12.03 -17.91
CA SER A 23 -1.33 11.65 -18.82
C SER A 23 -0.10 11.14 -18.06
N ARG A 24 0.24 11.75 -16.91
CA ARG A 24 1.35 11.30 -16.06
C ARG A 24 1.08 9.94 -15.42
N ILE A 25 -0.13 9.69 -14.91
CA ILE A 25 -0.52 8.39 -14.34
C ILE A 25 -0.41 7.28 -15.40
N LYS A 26 -0.94 7.54 -16.60
CA LYS A 26 -0.87 6.59 -17.72
C LYS A 26 0.56 6.33 -18.17
N ALA A 27 1.37 7.39 -18.36
CA ALA A 27 2.77 7.24 -18.72
C ALA A 27 3.54 6.42 -17.68
N ALA A 28 3.37 6.72 -16.39
CA ALA A 28 4.04 5.96 -15.32
C ALA A 28 3.71 4.47 -15.38
N TYR A 29 2.43 4.12 -15.54
CA TYR A 29 2.01 2.72 -15.66
C TYR A 29 2.51 2.04 -16.95
N SER A 30 2.37 2.70 -18.10
CA SER A 30 2.83 2.17 -19.39
C SER A 30 4.34 1.96 -19.46
N LEU A 31 5.11 2.75 -18.71
CA LEU A 31 6.56 2.61 -18.56
C LEU A 31 6.96 1.60 -17.46
N GLY A 32 5.99 0.96 -16.81
CA GLY A 32 6.22 0.01 -15.71
C GLY A 32 6.58 0.66 -14.37
N LEU A 33 6.59 1.99 -14.25
CA LEU A 33 7.01 2.68 -13.02
C LEU A 33 6.08 2.46 -11.84
N THR A 34 4.85 2.01 -12.09
CA THR A 34 3.83 1.72 -11.07
C THR A 34 3.20 0.34 -11.30
N THR A 35 2.68 -0.26 -10.24
CA THR A 35 1.88 -1.50 -10.34
C THR A 35 0.48 -1.21 -10.85
N LYS A 36 -0.28 -2.27 -11.18
CA LYS A 36 -1.69 -2.16 -11.56
C LYS A 36 -2.54 -1.59 -10.41
N GLU A 37 -2.23 -1.99 -9.19
CA GLU A 37 -2.88 -1.55 -7.96
C GLU A 37 -2.63 -0.06 -7.75
N GLN A 38 -1.37 0.38 -7.81
CA GLN A 38 -0.97 1.78 -7.70
C GLN A 38 -1.58 2.66 -8.80
N PHE A 39 -1.58 2.18 -10.06
CA PHE A 39 -2.24 2.87 -11.17
C PHE A 39 -3.74 3.06 -10.91
N SER A 40 -4.42 2.00 -10.46
CA SER A 40 -5.86 2.04 -10.21
C SER A 40 -6.21 3.01 -9.09
N ASP A 41 -5.40 3.06 -8.02
CA ASP A 41 -5.61 4.00 -6.92
C ASP A 41 -5.29 5.44 -7.29
N LEU A 42 -4.28 5.68 -8.13
CA LEU A 42 -4.01 6.99 -8.70
C LEU A 42 -5.18 7.49 -9.55
N GLU A 43 -5.80 6.63 -10.36
CA GLU A 43 -6.99 6.97 -11.15
C GLU A 43 -8.22 7.24 -10.27
N ARG A 44 -8.42 6.47 -9.20
CA ARG A 44 -9.48 6.72 -8.21
C ARG A 44 -9.27 8.05 -7.50
N LEU A 45 -8.05 8.33 -7.03
CA LEU A 45 -7.70 9.62 -6.43
C LEU A 45 -7.93 10.78 -7.40
N ARG A 46 -7.52 10.64 -8.66
CA ARG A 46 -7.78 11.65 -9.70
C ARG A 46 -9.28 11.92 -9.86
N LYS A 47 -10.11 10.87 -9.88
CA LYS A 47 -11.58 11.00 -9.95
C LYS A 47 -12.14 11.69 -8.70
N ILE A 48 -11.76 11.24 -7.50
CA ILE A 48 -12.18 11.85 -6.23
C ILE A 48 -11.84 13.35 -6.25
N ARG A 49 -10.58 13.71 -6.54
CA ARG A 49 -10.14 15.11 -6.64
C ARG A 49 -10.96 15.92 -7.65
N ASN A 50 -11.26 15.34 -8.81
CA ASN A 50 -12.04 16.01 -9.84
C ASN A 50 -13.47 16.31 -9.39
N GLU A 51 -14.14 15.38 -8.70
CA GLU A 51 -15.47 15.65 -8.12
C GLU A 51 -15.41 16.85 -7.16
N PHE A 52 -14.42 16.88 -6.26
CA PHE A 52 -14.20 18.01 -5.35
C PHE A 52 -13.87 19.33 -6.05
N ALA A 53 -13.25 19.28 -7.23
CA ALA A 53 -12.87 20.49 -7.98
C ALA A 53 -13.99 21.03 -8.87
N HIS A 54 -14.93 20.19 -9.31
CA HIS A 54 -15.98 20.56 -10.25
C HIS A 54 -17.34 20.83 -9.59
N GLU A 55 -17.49 20.52 -8.30
CA GLU A 55 -18.71 20.80 -7.56
C GLU A 55 -18.56 22.01 -6.65
N TRP A 56 -19.52 22.93 -6.75
CA TRP A 56 -19.61 24.12 -5.91
C TRP A 56 -20.39 23.86 -4.62
N ARG A 57 -21.11 22.72 -4.54
CA ARG A 57 -21.88 22.30 -3.37
C ARG A 57 -21.00 21.55 -2.38
N PRO A 58 -21.36 21.55 -1.08
CA PRO A 58 -20.69 20.71 -0.10
C PRO A 58 -20.71 19.24 -0.51
N LEU A 59 -19.52 18.67 -0.71
CA LEU A 59 -19.32 17.24 -0.99
C LEU A 59 -18.82 16.52 0.26
N SER A 60 -19.17 15.23 0.34
CA SER A 60 -18.68 14.34 1.39
C SER A 60 -18.24 13.03 0.76
N LEU A 61 -17.16 12.44 1.31
CA LEU A 61 -16.67 11.13 0.91
C LEU A 61 -17.69 10.00 1.16
N SER A 62 -18.72 10.25 1.98
CA SER A 62 -19.80 9.29 2.24
C SER A 62 -20.89 9.29 1.15
N GLN A 63 -20.84 10.18 0.17
CA GLN A 63 -21.80 10.16 -0.94
C GLN A 63 -21.60 8.92 -1.82
N PRO A 64 -22.67 8.30 -2.37
CA PRO A 64 -22.58 6.99 -3.02
C PRO A 64 -21.47 6.86 -4.07
N LYS A 65 -21.30 7.86 -4.95
CA LYS A 65 -20.27 7.88 -5.99
C LYS A 65 -18.85 7.92 -5.42
N LEU A 66 -18.61 8.77 -4.42
CA LEU A 66 -17.30 8.91 -3.78
C LEU A 66 -17.00 7.71 -2.88
N ALA A 67 -17.98 7.24 -2.11
CA ALA A 67 -17.88 6.07 -1.26
C ALA A 67 -17.49 4.83 -2.07
N ALA A 68 -18.09 4.61 -3.24
CA ALA A 68 -17.71 3.51 -4.13
C ALA A 68 -16.27 3.61 -4.64
N LEU A 69 -15.79 4.83 -4.97
CA LEU A 69 -14.40 5.05 -5.35
C LEU A 69 -13.44 4.76 -4.19
N VAL A 70 -13.78 5.18 -2.98
CA VAL A 70 -12.99 4.96 -1.76
C VAL A 70 -12.97 3.49 -1.36
N ALA A 71 -14.12 2.81 -1.41
CA ALA A 71 -14.23 1.39 -1.09
C ALA A 71 -13.33 0.53 -2.00
N ALA A 72 -13.22 0.90 -3.28
CA ALA A 72 -12.39 0.22 -4.26
C ALA A 72 -10.88 0.53 -4.16
N MET A 73 -10.44 1.44 -3.29
CA MET A 73 -9.01 1.69 -3.07
C MET A 73 -8.37 0.55 -2.29
N ASN A 74 -7.10 0.26 -2.56
CA ASN A 74 -6.35 -0.72 -1.77
C ASN A 74 -6.09 -0.18 -0.36
N TYR A 75 -6.10 -1.08 0.63
CA TYR A 75 -5.69 -0.71 1.99
C TYR A 75 -4.18 -0.48 2.10
N SER A 76 -3.79 0.36 3.05
CA SER A 76 -2.39 0.65 3.35
C SER A 76 -1.54 -0.62 3.57
N GLY A 77 -0.30 -0.58 3.08
CA GLY A 77 0.75 -1.59 3.33
C GLY A 77 1.44 -1.44 4.68
N ILE A 78 1.31 -0.28 5.30
CA ILE A 78 2.09 0.15 6.47
C ILE A 78 1.22 0.43 7.70
N ASP A 79 -0.11 0.34 7.55
CA ASP A 79 -1.07 0.50 8.65
C ASP A 79 -1.87 -0.79 8.81
N ASN A 80 -1.93 -1.29 10.05
CA ASN A 80 -2.60 -2.53 10.42
C ASN A 80 -3.95 -2.26 11.12
N HIS A 81 -4.39 -1.00 11.15
CA HIS A 81 -5.70 -0.62 11.65
C HIS A 81 -6.71 -0.53 10.51
N PHE A 82 -7.88 -1.14 10.70
CA PHE A 82 -8.97 -1.00 9.76
C PHE A 82 -9.47 0.45 9.75
N PRO A 83 -9.50 1.13 8.59
CA PRO A 83 -10.04 2.49 8.51
C PRO A 83 -11.57 2.46 8.66
N LYS A 84 -12.08 3.09 9.71
CA LYS A 84 -13.52 3.08 10.05
C LYS A 84 -14.33 4.11 9.26
N THR A 85 -13.65 5.09 8.67
CA THR A 85 -14.29 6.13 7.85
C THR A 85 -13.70 6.20 6.44
N PRO A 86 -14.47 6.66 5.44
CA PRO A 86 -13.94 6.91 4.10
C PRO A 86 -12.73 7.86 4.11
N ALA A 87 -12.73 8.87 4.99
CA ALA A 87 -11.63 9.81 5.13
C ALA A 87 -10.34 9.13 5.65
N GLU A 88 -10.46 8.24 6.64
CA GLU A 88 -9.34 7.43 7.13
C GLU A 88 -8.80 6.49 6.05
N LYS A 89 -9.68 5.84 5.28
CA LYS A 89 -9.27 4.96 4.19
C LYS A 89 -8.53 5.72 3.10
N VAL A 90 -9.05 6.87 2.66
CA VAL A 90 -8.37 7.76 1.71
C VAL A 90 -7.00 8.20 2.25
N ARG A 91 -6.94 8.67 3.50
CA ARG A 91 -5.70 9.18 4.09
C ARG A 91 -4.63 8.10 4.19
N SER A 92 -4.96 6.94 4.75
CA SER A 92 -4.01 5.83 4.94
C SER A 92 -3.52 5.28 3.59
N SER A 93 -4.42 5.05 2.65
CA SER A 93 -4.11 4.47 1.33
C SER A 93 -3.24 5.41 0.49
N ILE A 94 -3.59 6.71 0.43
CA ILE A 94 -2.82 7.70 -0.34
C ILE A 94 -1.47 7.95 0.30
N THR A 95 -1.39 8.00 1.64
CA THR A 95 -0.10 8.19 2.33
C THR A 95 0.85 7.05 1.98
N CYS A 96 0.39 5.80 2.04
CA CYS A 96 1.18 4.64 1.62
C CYS A 96 1.62 4.74 0.16
N LEU A 97 0.67 5.03 -0.75
CA LEU A 97 0.94 5.18 -2.18
C LEU A 97 1.98 6.27 -2.48
N LEU A 98 1.88 7.44 -1.85
CA LEU A 98 2.84 8.53 -2.03
C LEU A 98 4.24 8.16 -1.51
N LEU A 99 4.31 7.46 -0.38
CA LEU A 99 5.58 6.97 0.17
C LEU A 99 6.23 5.95 -0.78
N GLU A 100 5.44 5.03 -1.34
CA GLU A 100 5.91 4.06 -2.33
C GLU A 100 6.42 4.73 -3.61
N LEU A 101 5.65 5.68 -4.16
CA LEU A 101 6.02 6.43 -5.36
C LEU A 101 7.28 7.26 -5.13
N ARG A 102 7.41 7.92 -3.98
CA ARG A 102 8.60 8.69 -3.62
C ARG A 102 9.81 7.79 -3.46
N SER A 103 9.66 6.67 -2.75
CA SER A 103 10.73 5.69 -2.58
C SER A 103 11.20 5.13 -3.93
N ALA A 104 10.27 4.79 -4.82
CA ALA A 104 10.59 4.33 -6.17
C ALA A 104 11.34 5.41 -6.97
N ALA A 105 10.86 6.66 -6.96
CA ALA A 105 11.49 7.78 -7.65
C ALA A 105 12.94 8.01 -7.16
N GLU A 106 13.19 7.91 -5.86
CA GLU A 106 14.54 8.07 -5.26
C GLU A 106 15.47 6.89 -5.57
N GLN A 107 14.94 5.70 -5.84
CA GLN A 107 15.74 4.51 -6.17
C GLN A 107 16.21 4.48 -7.64
N ILE A 108 15.45 5.08 -8.56
CA ILE A 108 15.76 5.06 -10.01
C ILE A 108 17.17 5.60 -10.32
N PRO A 109 17.60 6.77 -9.80
CA PRO A 109 18.95 7.26 -10.02
C PRO A 109 20.02 6.37 -9.39
N LYS A 110 19.78 5.86 -8.17
CA LYS A 110 20.74 5.04 -7.42
C LYS A 110 21.06 3.72 -8.12
N ARG A 111 20.13 3.18 -8.89
CA ARG A 111 20.26 1.90 -9.61
C ARG A 111 20.71 2.06 -11.07
N GLY A 112 21.16 3.24 -11.48
CA GLY A 112 21.77 3.46 -12.80
C GLY A 112 20.82 3.26 -13.98
N GLY A 113 19.51 3.47 -13.82
CA GLY A 113 18.53 3.40 -14.92
C GLY A 113 18.14 1.99 -15.39
N GLN A 114 18.71 0.92 -14.82
CA GLN A 114 18.39 -0.47 -15.17
C GLN A 114 17.08 -0.98 -14.54
N VAL A 115 16.23 -0.10 -14.02
CA VAL A 115 15.11 -0.54 -13.20
C VAL A 115 14.00 -1.12 -14.08
N ARG A 116 13.81 -2.43 -13.99
CA ARG A 116 12.53 -3.08 -14.27
C ARG A 116 11.61 -2.75 -13.10
N VAL A 117 11.04 -1.54 -13.10
CA VAL A 117 10.17 -1.14 -12.00
C VAL A 117 8.95 -2.05 -12.09
N SER A 118 8.67 -2.76 -11.02
CA SER A 118 7.37 -3.34 -10.71
C SER A 118 7.15 -2.81 -9.32
N GLY A 119 6.31 -1.76 -9.19
CA GLY A 119 6.31 -0.79 -8.10
C GLY A 119 6.75 -1.28 -6.71
N ASN A 120 7.44 -0.40 -5.98
CA ASN A 120 7.96 -0.71 -4.66
C ASN A 120 6.79 -0.92 -3.70
N HIS A 121 6.70 -2.10 -3.07
CA HIS A 121 5.70 -2.38 -2.04
C HIS A 121 6.36 -2.20 -0.68
N LEU A 122 5.86 -1.27 0.12
CA LEU A 122 6.38 -1.08 1.46
C LEU A 122 5.87 -2.21 2.37
N ILE A 123 6.81 -2.88 3.03
CA ILE A 123 6.53 -3.90 4.04
C ILE A 123 7.00 -3.35 5.38
N ALA A 124 6.05 -3.10 6.29
CA ALA A 124 6.37 -2.70 7.65
C ALA A 124 6.85 -3.92 8.47
N GLY A 125 8.02 -3.80 9.10
CA GLY A 125 8.52 -4.80 10.04
C GLY A 125 7.73 -4.82 11.35
N PHE A 126 8.21 -5.59 12.32
CA PHE A 126 7.71 -5.56 13.69
C PHE A 126 8.57 -4.63 14.54
N SER A 127 7.93 -3.84 15.41
CA SER A 127 8.63 -3.00 16.38
C SER A 127 9.33 -3.86 17.44
N GLY A 128 10.38 -3.32 18.07
CA GLY A 128 11.14 -3.99 19.12
C GLY A 128 12.63 -3.65 19.02
N ALA A 129 13.29 -3.53 20.17
CA ALA A 129 14.73 -3.23 20.24
C ALA A 129 15.61 -4.45 19.90
N ASN A 130 15.05 -5.65 20.00
CA ASN A 130 15.76 -6.92 19.80
C ASN A 130 14.84 -7.98 19.17
N PHE A 131 15.44 -9.12 18.80
CA PHE A 131 14.75 -10.24 18.17
C PHE A 131 13.55 -10.75 18.98
N GLN A 132 13.72 -10.89 20.30
CA GLN A 132 12.70 -11.44 21.19
C GLN A 132 11.46 -10.54 21.25
N GLU A 133 11.67 -9.22 21.40
CA GLU A 133 10.58 -8.24 21.37
C GLU A 133 9.87 -8.22 20.00
N GLN A 134 10.61 -8.30 18.89
CA GLN A 134 10.02 -8.34 17.56
C GLN A 134 9.15 -9.58 17.35
N VAL A 135 9.60 -10.74 17.82
CA VAL A 135 8.84 -12.00 17.79
C VAL A 135 7.60 -11.93 18.68
N GLU A 136 7.73 -11.38 19.89
CA GLU A 136 6.60 -11.20 20.79
C GLU A 136 5.54 -10.29 20.19
N ASN A 137 5.96 -9.15 19.62
CA ASN A 137 5.06 -8.21 18.96
C ASN A 137 4.42 -8.83 17.71
N ALA A 138 5.16 -9.64 16.95
CA ALA A 138 4.59 -10.40 15.83
C ALA A 138 3.47 -11.33 16.32
N ARG A 139 3.69 -12.15 17.35
CA ARG A 139 2.67 -13.05 17.89
C ARG A 139 1.45 -12.31 18.45
N LYS A 140 1.67 -11.22 19.19
CA LYS A 140 0.58 -10.34 19.68
C LYS A 140 -0.27 -9.82 18.53
N GLU A 141 0.37 -9.40 17.45
CA GLU A 141 -0.33 -8.91 16.28
C GLU A 141 -1.08 -10.02 15.53
N LEU A 142 -0.50 -11.22 15.39
CA LEU A 142 -1.16 -12.38 14.81
C LEU A 142 -2.43 -12.74 15.59
N ALA A 143 -2.33 -12.84 16.92
CA ALA A 143 -3.47 -13.12 17.80
C ALA A 143 -4.58 -12.08 17.65
N ARG A 144 -4.22 -10.78 17.54
CA ARG A 144 -5.19 -9.71 17.27
C ARG A 144 -5.86 -9.90 15.91
N ILE A 145 -5.12 -10.26 14.85
CA ILE A 145 -5.70 -10.49 13.53
C ILE A 145 -6.69 -11.66 13.57
N GLU A 146 -6.35 -12.76 14.24
CA GLU A 146 -7.23 -13.92 14.41
C GLU A 146 -8.51 -13.58 15.18
N GLU A 147 -8.38 -12.83 16.29
CA GLU A 147 -9.53 -12.34 17.06
C GLU A 147 -10.45 -11.48 16.20
N GLN A 148 -9.90 -10.53 15.44
CA GLN A 148 -10.70 -9.68 14.56
C GLN A 148 -11.35 -10.47 13.43
N LEU A 149 -10.68 -11.46 12.85
CA LEU A 149 -11.26 -12.32 11.82
C LEU A 149 -12.44 -13.16 12.32
N ALA A 150 -12.44 -13.53 13.60
CA ALA A 150 -13.53 -14.26 14.24
C ALA A 150 -14.75 -13.37 14.53
N CYS A 151 -14.54 -12.07 14.77
CA CYS A 151 -15.56 -11.15 15.28
C CYS A 151 -16.04 -10.10 14.26
N THR A 152 -15.43 -10.01 13.07
CA THR A 152 -15.76 -9.01 12.04
C THR A 152 -16.38 -9.64 10.79
N ALA A 153 -17.13 -8.84 10.03
CA ALA A 153 -17.79 -9.24 8.79
C ALA A 153 -17.43 -8.30 7.63
N ASP A 154 -17.83 -8.67 6.41
CA ASP A 154 -17.77 -7.84 5.21
C ASP A 154 -16.37 -7.26 4.91
N GLU A 155 -16.27 -5.93 4.73
CA GLU A 155 -15.04 -5.25 4.32
C GLU A 155 -13.92 -5.32 5.37
N GLU A 156 -14.27 -5.36 6.65
CA GLU A 156 -13.30 -5.46 7.75
C GLU A 156 -12.65 -6.85 7.77
N GLN A 157 -13.43 -7.89 7.52
CA GLN A 157 -12.90 -9.24 7.37
C GLN A 157 -11.95 -9.34 6.17
N VAL A 158 -12.28 -8.73 5.03
CA VAL A 158 -11.40 -8.66 3.85
C VAL A 158 -10.08 -7.96 4.18
N PHE A 159 -10.11 -6.88 4.96
CA PHE A 159 -8.91 -6.19 5.40
C PHE A 159 -7.99 -7.08 6.24
N TYR A 160 -8.52 -7.74 7.28
CA TYR A 160 -7.74 -8.59 8.16
C TYR A 160 -7.20 -9.84 7.44
N ARG A 161 -7.95 -10.41 6.49
CA ARG A 161 -7.44 -11.46 5.59
C ARG A 161 -6.26 -10.96 4.76
N GLY A 162 -6.34 -9.72 4.27
CA GLY A 162 -5.26 -9.05 3.56
C GLY A 162 -4.00 -8.84 4.42
N LEU A 163 -4.15 -8.54 5.72
CA LEU A 163 -3.02 -8.48 6.65
C LEU A 163 -2.39 -9.86 6.85
N LEU A 164 -3.21 -10.90 7.06
CA LEU A 164 -2.74 -12.26 7.26
C LEU A 164 -1.94 -12.78 6.06
N LYS A 165 -2.40 -12.49 4.84
CA LYS A 165 -1.70 -12.85 3.59
C LYS A 165 -0.31 -12.20 3.48
N ARG A 166 -0.15 -10.98 4.00
CA ARG A 166 1.13 -10.22 3.94
C ARG A 166 2.05 -10.52 5.11
N PHE A 167 1.51 -11.11 6.18
CA PHE A 167 2.22 -11.38 7.43
C PHE A 167 3.54 -12.16 7.26
N PRO A 168 3.62 -13.24 6.44
CA PRO A 168 4.87 -13.96 6.24
C PRO A 168 6.01 -13.10 5.69
N GLY A 169 5.69 -12.14 4.81
CA GLY A 169 6.67 -11.19 4.27
C GLY A 169 7.24 -10.26 5.34
N ARG A 170 6.45 -9.92 6.36
CA ARG A 170 6.90 -9.11 7.51
C ARG A 170 7.78 -9.93 8.46
N VAL A 171 7.43 -11.19 8.70
CA VAL A 171 8.25 -12.11 9.53
C VAL A 171 9.63 -12.32 8.91
N ALA A 172 9.71 -12.36 7.57
CA ALA A 172 10.98 -12.47 6.86
C ALA A 172 11.93 -11.28 7.06
N LEU A 173 11.44 -10.13 7.56
CA LEU A 173 12.27 -8.97 7.90
C LEU A 173 12.92 -9.07 9.28
N ILE A 174 12.47 -10.00 10.15
CA ILE A 174 13.14 -10.26 11.41
C ILE A 174 14.45 -11.01 11.12
N HIS A 175 15.56 -10.53 11.67
CA HIS A 175 16.89 -11.09 11.39
C HIS A 175 17.39 -11.98 12.52
N PRO A 176 17.29 -13.32 12.39
CA PRO A 176 17.78 -14.24 13.41
C PRO A 176 19.31 -14.40 13.33
N LYS A 177 19.96 -14.41 14.48
CA LYS A 177 21.40 -14.64 14.68
C LYS A 177 21.70 -16.09 15.04
N THR A 178 20.81 -16.79 15.74
CA THR A 178 21.01 -18.18 16.20
C THR A 178 20.12 -19.18 15.47
N ALA A 179 20.42 -20.48 15.61
CA ALA A 179 19.58 -21.55 15.09
C ALA A 179 18.21 -21.62 15.79
N GLU A 180 18.17 -21.34 17.10
CA GLU A 180 16.94 -21.29 17.90
C GLU A 180 16.03 -20.13 17.49
N GLU A 181 16.60 -18.97 17.20
CA GLU A 181 15.86 -17.82 16.66
C GLU A 181 15.27 -18.14 15.27
N ARG A 182 16.02 -18.84 14.41
CA ARG A 182 15.48 -19.31 13.11
C ARG A 182 14.31 -20.28 13.30
N ALA A 183 14.43 -21.23 14.22
CA ALA A 183 13.35 -22.17 14.54
C ALA A 183 12.10 -21.43 15.05
N SER A 184 12.28 -20.37 15.85
CA SER A 184 11.19 -19.51 16.32
C SER A 184 10.46 -18.81 15.18
N LEU A 185 11.17 -18.31 14.16
CA LEU A 185 10.53 -17.71 12.98
C LEU A 185 9.76 -18.74 12.14
N VAL A 186 10.30 -19.95 12.00
CA VAL A 186 9.60 -21.04 11.31
C VAL A 186 8.30 -21.41 12.03
N ALA A 187 8.32 -21.45 13.36
CA ALA A 187 7.12 -21.71 14.16
C ALA A 187 6.02 -20.66 13.89
N ILE A 188 6.36 -19.37 13.91
CA ILE A 188 5.41 -18.27 13.60
C ILE A 188 4.87 -18.41 12.17
N GLN A 189 5.71 -18.79 11.20
CA GLN A 189 5.25 -18.98 9.82
C GLN A 189 4.22 -20.12 9.70
N GLU A 190 4.36 -21.19 10.47
CA GLU A 190 3.35 -22.26 10.52
C GLU A 190 2.09 -21.83 11.27
N GLU A 191 2.20 -21.06 12.36
CA GLU A 191 1.05 -20.44 13.05
C GLU A 191 0.21 -19.62 12.05
N VAL A 192 0.86 -18.74 11.28
CA VAL A 192 0.20 -17.91 10.25
C VAL A 192 -0.45 -18.76 9.14
N ARG A 193 0.22 -19.85 8.72
CA ARG A 193 -0.34 -20.76 7.71
C ARG A 193 -1.59 -21.45 8.23
N ASN A 194 -1.60 -21.86 9.49
CA ASN A 194 -2.76 -22.48 10.14
C ASN A 194 -3.93 -21.49 10.25
N ALA A 195 -3.66 -20.26 10.70
CA ALA A 195 -4.65 -19.18 10.74
C ALA A 195 -5.27 -18.94 9.36
N SER A 196 -4.44 -18.92 8.30
CA SER A 196 -4.88 -18.71 6.92
C SER A 196 -5.80 -19.84 6.40
N ARG A 197 -5.62 -21.08 6.89
CA ARG A 197 -6.47 -22.23 6.53
C ARG A 197 -7.83 -22.19 7.23
N GLN A 198 -7.89 -21.68 8.45
CA GLN A 198 -9.13 -21.56 9.22
C GLN A 198 -10.03 -20.43 8.74
N SER A 199 -9.47 -19.46 7.98
CA SER A 199 -10.19 -18.34 7.38
C SER A 199 -10.00 -18.29 5.85
N PRO A 200 -10.57 -19.24 5.08
CA PRO A 200 -10.41 -19.28 3.62
C PRO A 200 -11.05 -18.05 2.94
N VAL A 201 -10.46 -17.68 1.79
CA VAL A 201 -10.90 -16.55 0.93
C VAL A 201 -12.30 -16.79 0.38
#